data_AF-A0A897MV62-F1
#
_entry.id   AF-A0A897MV62-F1
#
_cell.length_a   1.000
_cell.length_b   1.000
_cell.length_c   1.000
_cell.angle_alpha   90.00
_cell.angle_beta   90.00
_cell.angle_gamma   90.00
#
_symmetry.space_group_name_H-M   'P 1'
#
loop_
_entity.id
_entity.type
_entity.pdbx_description
1 polymer ?
#
loop_
_entity_poly.entity_id
_entity_poly.type
_entity_poly.pdbx_seq_one_letter_code
_entity_poly.pdbx_strand_id
1 'polypeptide(L)'
;MDYRIGATQAIRTWGKMISTESEGPGFNFQQPRQAQFIDRYRSFLNNPSEETFRELWCDDAVVEHDNPNADILLQSFTGGADDFADFLRTFKEAEKYDPSWSDQLIWERALWELYSRLSPEEAAIITRKAEEGLAVFGISASGSYRDRIAVFQEFADWYQTTVGHPTAGTDHEVPVSVELEELFGAAATLSPRDLSAQLRGPYGPFYRFLYGGSEGMSGRTKKVALVDESEIVYAYAWGKKHNAYEREDQPEFWGGTYWESWKQQYAEYINNQVRSEFVLDDLDPCEIEPLFEDLTDEDAADLSRSVTKFIMGSQWGKYAWDDVVEHFQSAPEEASSLLSLFFDDTVNAITRLRAFREHTIHITDQPSRGPGSLQRMATSLLMFTELEDQLGLPSQRTAGFLENKSTLPEFKNGFRPDQYGVIIPPFRRLQKSIQQACDELGVDETATMLDVHNIVWIYNGGENEPRESELPPEALRSP
;
A
#
# COMPACT_ATOMS: atom_id res chain seq x y z
N MET A 1 4.53 14.81 -6.61
CA MET A 1 5.72 15.34 -5.90
C MET A 1 5.46 15.37 -4.37
N ASP A 2 4.50 14.55 -3.89
CA ASP A 2 3.72 14.86 -2.67
C ASP A 2 3.93 13.89 -1.51
N TYR A 3 4.53 12.72 -1.77
CA TYR A 3 4.87 11.76 -0.73
C TYR A 3 5.86 12.34 0.31
N ARG A 4 6.77 13.22 -0.13
CA ARG A 4 7.71 13.92 0.76
C ARG A 4 7.03 14.93 1.69
N ILE A 5 5.91 15.52 1.29
CA ILE A 5 5.17 16.47 2.13
C ILE A 5 4.51 15.73 3.30
N GLY A 6 3.82 14.62 3.01
CA GLY A 6 3.23 13.74 4.03
C GLY A 6 4.28 13.17 4.99
N ALA A 7 5.41 12.68 4.46
CA ALA A 7 6.51 12.14 5.25
C ALA A 7 7.15 13.22 6.16
N THR A 8 7.32 14.44 5.65
CA THR A 8 7.83 15.58 6.43
C THR A 8 6.89 15.93 7.59
N GLN A 9 5.57 15.94 7.33
CA GLN A 9 4.58 16.23 8.37
C GLN A 9 4.52 15.13 9.44
N ALA A 10 4.69 13.87 9.03
CA ALA A 10 4.79 12.74 9.95
C ALA A 10 6.02 12.86 10.85
N ILE A 11 7.20 13.18 10.29
CA ILE A 11 8.42 13.40 11.09
C ILE A 11 8.26 14.58 12.03
N ARG A 12 7.65 15.69 11.61
CA ARG A 12 7.37 16.83 12.52
C ARG A 12 6.48 16.44 13.68
N THR A 13 5.47 15.61 13.42
CA THR A 13 4.55 15.13 14.46
C THR A 13 5.23 14.14 15.40
N TRP A 14 6.09 13.26 14.86
CA TRP A 14 6.98 12.40 15.64
C TRP A 14 7.89 13.21 16.56
N GLY A 15 8.63 14.18 16.03
CA GLY A 15 9.52 15.03 16.81
C GLY A 15 8.79 15.75 17.95
N LYS A 16 7.61 16.30 17.67
CA LYS A 16 6.76 16.89 18.72
C LYS A 16 6.37 15.88 19.79
N MET A 17 5.95 14.67 19.40
CA MET A 17 5.56 13.61 20.34
C MET A 17 6.69 13.21 21.27
N ILE A 18 7.87 12.91 20.73
CA ILE A 18 8.99 12.40 21.54
C ILE A 18 9.67 13.51 22.37
N SER A 19 9.47 14.78 22.03
CA SER A 19 9.93 15.90 22.87
C SER A 19 9.17 16.02 24.20
N THR A 20 7.99 15.39 24.30
CA THR A 20 7.13 15.45 25.49
C THR A 20 6.92 14.09 26.14
N GLU A 21 6.77 13.03 25.35
CA GLU A 21 6.48 11.69 25.83
C GLU A 21 7.75 10.84 25.84
N SER A 22 8.06 10.19 26.96
CA SER A 22 9.21 9.28 27.05
C SER A 22 8.89 7.85 26.57
N GLU A 23 7.61 7.51 26.43
CA GLU A 23 7.15 6.21 25.96
C GLU A 23 5.81 6.34 25.24
N GLY A 24 5.51 5.39 24.37
CA GLY A 24 4.22 5.33 23.69
C GLY A 24 4.10 4.09 22.81
N PRO A 25 3.01 3.98 22.03
CA PRO A 25 2.83 2.88 21.10
C PRO A 25 4.00 2.79 20.12
N GLY A 26 4.80 1.74 20.25
CA GLY A 26 5.90 1.42 19.33
C GLY A 26 7.23 2.10 19.65
N PHE A 27 7.34 2.84 20.75
CA PHE A 27 8.61 3.45 21.18
C PHE A 27 8.77 3.54 22.70
N ASN A 28 10.01 3.45 23.19
CA ASN A 28 10.34 3.61 24.60
C ASN A 28 11.75 4.19 24.82
N PHE A 29 11.83 5.44 25.28
CA PHE A 29 13.09 6.12 25.61
C PHE A 29 13.53 5.97 27.08
N GLN A 30 12.70 5.38 27.95
CA GLN A 30 13.09 5.10 29.34
C GLN A 30 14.05 3.91 29.42
N GLN A 31 13.86 2.91 28.55
CA GLN A 31 14.72 1.73 28.46
C GLN A 31 15.01 1.36 27.00
N PRO A 32 15.64 2.28 26.24
CA PRO A 32 15.88 2.06 24.82
C PRO A 32 16.79 0.84 24.64
N ARG A 33 16.56 0.12 23.55
CA ARG A 33 17.31 -1.10 23.19
C ARG A 33 18.81 -0.89 23.25
N GLN A 34 19.28 0.26 22.76
CA GLN A 34 20.70 0.62 22.79
C GLN A 34 21.29 0.68 24.20
N ALA A 35 20.55 1.18 25.20
CA ALA A 35 21.03 1.18 26.58
C ALA A 35 21.17 -0.25 27.12
N GLN A 36 20.18 -1.10 26.85
CA GLN A 36 20.21 -2.50 27.23
C GLN A 36 21.36 -3.26 26.55
N PHE A 37 21.59 -3.00 25.26
CA PHE A 37 22.71 -3.54 24.52
C PHE A 37 24.04 -3.16 25.16
N ILE A 38 24.28 -1.88 25.44
CA ILE A 38 25.56 -1.41 26.00
C ILE A 38 25.84 -1.99 27.38
N ASP A 39 24.82 -2.10 28.24
CA ASP A 39 24.99 -2.68 29.58
C ASP A 39 25.30 -4.18 29.51
N ARG A 40 24.56 -4.93 28.68
CA ARG A 40 24.78 -6.37 28.52
C ARG A 40 26.09 -6.65 27.77
N TYR A 41 26.48 -5.80 26.83
CA TYR A 41 27.76 -5.85 26.14
C TYR A 41 28.92 -5.69 27.13
N ARG A 42 28.85 -4.73 28.06
CA ARG A 42 29.85 -4.56 29.11
C ARG A 42 29.91 -5.77 30.04
N SER A 43 28.77 -6.32 30.44
CA SER A 43 28.71 -7.54 31.26
C SER A 43 29.35 -8.73 30.55
N PHE A 44 29.04 -8.93 29.27
CA PHE A 44 29.63 -9.97 28.44
C PHE A 44 31.15 -9.81 28.30
N LEU A 45 31.64 -8.61 27.98
CA LEU A 45 33.09 -8.37 27.87
C LEU A 45 33.86 -8.54 29.18
N ASN A 46 33.23 -8.30 30.32
CA ASN A 46 33.85 -8.45 31.63
C ASN A 46 33.91 -9.92 32.08
N ASN A 47 32.94 -10.73 31.68
CA ASN A 47 32.87 -12.16 32.00
C ASN A 47 32.30 -12.94 30.81
N PRO A 48 33.12 -13.22 29.76
CA PRO A 48 32.64 -13.93 28.59
C PRO A 48 32.23 -15.35 28.95
N SER A 49 30.94 -15.65 28.79
CA SER A 49 30.38 -16.98 28.98
C SER A 49 29.17 -17.17 28.08
N GLU A 50 28.69 -18.40 27.91
CA GLU A 50 27.45 -18.66 27.19
C GLU A 50 26.24 -17.94 27.83
N GLU A 51 26.24 -17.81 29.15
CA GLU A 51 25.17 -17.15 29.91
C GLU A 51 25.15 -15.64 29.62
N THR A 52 26.28 -14.95 29.82
CA THR A 52 26.37 -13.51 29.57
C THR A 52 26.24 -13.17 28.08
N PHE A 53 26.63 -14.09 27.19
CA PHE A 53 26.36 -13.96 25.76
C PHE A 53 24.86 -14.06 25.45
N ARG A 54 24.12 -15.02 26.02
CA ARG A 54 22.66 -15.12 25.79
C ARG A 54 21.90 -13.91 26.34
N GLU A 55 22.40 -13.30 27.42
CA GLU A 55 21.84 -12.03 27.90
C GLU A 55 22.04 -10.91 26.86
N LEU A 56 23.22 -10.81 26.25
CA LEU A 56 23.49 -9.87 25.16
C LEU A 56 22.70 -10.19 23.89
N TRP A 57 22.63 -11.45 23.49
CA TRP A 57 22.07 -11.93 22.22
C TRP A 57 20.60 -12.33 22.35
N CYS A 58 19.73 -11.36 22.63
CA CYS A 58 18.28 -11.57 22.71
C CYS A 58 17.46 -10.39 22.18
N ASP A 59 16.14 -10.59 22.04
CA ASP A 59 15.19 -9.62 21.47
C ASP A 59 15.07 -8.31 22.26
N ASP A 60 15.66 -8.18 23.45
CA ASP A 60 15.65 -6.90 24.17
C ASP A 60 16.84 -6.01 23.80
N ALA A 61 17.95 -6.61 23.36
CA ALA A 61 19.22 -5.93 23.13
C ALA A 61 19.63 -5.92 21.65
N VAL A 62 19.29 -6.96 20.89
CA VAL A 62 19.70 -7.13 19.48
C VAL A 62 18.51 -7.56 18.65
N VAL A 63 18.28 -6.91 17.51
CA VAL A 63 17.17 -7.19 16.60
C VAL A 63 17.41 -8.46 15.78
N GLU A 64 18.64 -8.68 15.31
CA GLU A 64 19.02 -9.85 14.51
C GLU A 64 19.34 -11.10 15.37
N HIS A 65 18.93 -11.12 16.64
CA HIS A 65 19.29 -12.20 17.59
C HIS A 65 18.76 -13.59 17.19
N ASP A 66 17.77 -13.65 16.31
CA ASP A 66 17.11 -14.87 15.84
C ASP A 66 17.88 -15.53 14.67
N ASN A 67 18.71 -14.76 13.96
CA ASN A 67 19.45 -15.24 12.80
C ASN A 67 20.87 -14.62 12.73
N PRO A 68 21.88 -15.30 13.28
CA PRO A 68 21.83 -16.66 13.84
C PRO A 68 21.26 -16.69 15.26
N ASN A 69 20.73 -17.85 15.67
CA ASN A 69 20.48 -18.08 17.10
C ASN A 69 21.81 -18.11 17.88
N ALA A 70 21.72 -17.88 19.20
CA ALA A 70 22.88 -17.74 20.06
C ALA A 70 23.89 -18.91 19.98
N ASP A 71 23.39 -20.14 19.97
CA ASP A 71 24.23 -21.35 19.95
C ASP A 71 25.02 -21.48 18.64
N ILE A 72 24.36 -21.22 17.51
CA ILE A 72 24.98 -21.25 16.19
C ILE A 72 26.03 -20.15 16.07
N LEU A 73 25.74 -18.96 16.60
CA LEU A 73 26.68 -17.85 16.59
C LEU A 73 27.95 -18.20 17.35
N LEU A 74 27.84 -18.63 18.61
CA LEU A 74 29.02 -18.97 19.41
C LEU A 74 29.81 -20.14 18.81
N GLN A 75 29.13 -21.15 18.24
CA GLN A 75 29.81 -22.29 17.60
C GLN A 75 30.63 -21.90 16.36
N SER A 76 30.36 -20.74 15.74
CA SER A 76 31.18 -20.23 14.63
C SER A 76 32.56 -19.72 15.08
N PHE A 77 32.74 -19.50 16.39
CA PHE A 77 34.01 -19.08 16.99
C PHE A 77 34.65 -20.27 17.73
N THR A 78 35.92 -20.58 17.42
CA THR A 78 36.58 -21.80 17.94
C THR A 78 36.76 -21.77 19.45
N GLY A 79 37.04 -20.59 20.03
CA GLY A 79 37.07 -20.32 21.47
C GLY A 79 35.73 -19.89 22.06
N GLY A 80 34.63 -20.00 21.31
CA GLY A 80 33.28 -19.69 21.78
C GLY A 80 33.14 -18.25 22.27
N ALA A 81 32.72 -18.08 23.53
CA ALA A 81 32.44 -16.77 24.12
C ALA A 81 33.68 -15.86 24.22
N ASP A 82 34.87 -16.41 24.52
CA ASP A 82 36.09 -15.61 24.66
C ASP A 82 36.53 -15.02 23.31
N ASP A 83 36.59 -15.85 22.26
CA ASP A 83 36.93 -15.42 20.90
C ASP A 83 35.91 -14.42 20.36
N PHE A 84 34.62 -14.61 20.63
CA PHE A 84 33.59 -13.65 20.23
C PHE A 84 33.71 -12.32 20.98
N ALA A 85 34.05 -12.34 22.28
CA ALA A 85 34.32 -11.13 23.03
C ALA A 85 35.54 -10.37 22.47
N ASP A 86 36.60 -11.07 22.10
CA ASP A 86 37.76 -10.47 21.40
C ASP A 86 37.35 -9.88 20.06
N PHE A 87 36.51 -10.57 19.29
CA PHE A 87 35.99 -10.05 18.02
C PHE A 87 35.19 -8.75 18.22
N LEU A 88 34.29 -8.67 19.20
CA LEU A 88 33.53 -7.43 19.46
C LEU A 88 34.42 -6.27 19.93
N ARG A 89 35.53 -6.54 20.63
CA ARG A 89 36.50 -5.49 21.02
C ARG A 89 37.10 -4.82 19.77
N THR A 90 37.28 -5.56 18.68
CA THR A 90 37.80 -4.98 17.42
C THR A 90 36.91 -3.88 16.86
N PHE A 91 35.58 -3.98 17.02
CA PHE A 91 34.65 -2.95 16.53
C PHE A 91 34.82 -1.64 17.28
N LYS A 92 35.00 -1.71 18.60
CA LYS A 92 35.16 -0.52 19.46
C LYS A 92 36.45 0.24 19.17
N GLU A 93 37.49 -0.46 18.74
CA GLU A 93 38.81 0.12 18.42
C GLU A 93 38.92 0.55 16.95
N ALA A 94 37.99 0.13 16.09
CA ALA A 94 38.01 0.44 14.68
C ALA A 94 37.55 1.88 14.40
N GLU A 95 38.29 2.59 13.54
CA GLU A 95 37.87 3.90 13.04
C GLU A 95 36.80 3.80 11.95
N LYS A 96 36.72 2.66 11.24
CA LYS A 96 35.83 2.43 10.10
C LYS A 96 35.45 0.96 9.98
N TYR A 97 34.32 0.71 9.34
CA TYR A 97 33.87 -0.63 8.99
C TYR A 97 34.90 -1.37 8.10
N ASP A 98 35.24 -2.60 8.49
CA ASP A 98 36.11 -3.49 7.71
C ASP A 98 35.27 -4.64 7.11
N PRO A 99 35.14 -4.71 5.77
CA PRO A 99 34.42 -5.80 5.11
C PRO A 99 35.00 -7.19 5.41
N SER A 100 36.28 -7.32 5.76
CA SER A 100 36.89 -8.62 6.09
C SER A 100 36.31 -9.26 7.36
N TRP A 101 35.60 -8.50 8.20
CA TRP A 101 34.86 -9.08 9.33
C TRP A 101 33.79 -10.09 8.89
N SER A 102 33.31 -10.03 7.64
CA SER A 102 32.40 -11.06 7.10
C SER A 102 33.03 -12.44 7.02
N ASP A 103 34.37 -12.54 7.00
CA ASP A 103 35.07 -13.82 7.00
C ASP A 103 34.97 -14.53 8.36
N GLN A 104 34.74 -13.77 9.44
CA GLN A 104 34.57 -14.28 10.80
C GLN A 104 33.09 -14.36 11.19
N LEU A 105 32.29 -13.38 10.79
CA LEU A 105 30.85 -13.33 11.04
C LEU A 105 30.08 -13.22 9.72
N ILE A 106 29.71 -14.37 9.15
CA ILE A 106 29.07 -14.46 7.82
C ILE A 106 27.65 -13.89 7.76
N TRP A 107 27.00 -13.70 8.91
CA TRP A 107 25.66 -13.12 8.99
C TRP A 107 25.76 -11.60 8.92
N GLU A 108 25.78 -11.06 7.71
CA GLU A 108 26.04 -9.64 7.42
C GLU A 108 25.16 -8.68 8.24
N ARG A 109 23.86 -8.96 8.40
CA ARG A 109 22.97 -8.09 9.19
C ARG A 109 23.30 -8.07 10.68
N ALA A 110 23.58 -9.24 11.26
CA ALA A 110 24.05 -9.34 12.64
C ALA A 110 25.35 -8.57 12.84
N LEU A 111 26.30 -8.70 11.89
CA LEU A 111 27.54 -7.94 11.88
C LEU A 111 27.30 -6.42 11.81
N TRP A 112 26.44 -5.98 10.90
CA TRP A 112 26.14 -4.55 10.73
C TRP A 112 25.43 -3.94 11.94
N GLU A 113 24.50 -4.67 12.57
CA GLU A 113 23.87 -4.24 13.81
C GLU A 113 24.91 -4.10 14.92
N LEU A 114 25.70 -5.15 15.18
CA LEU A 114 26.71 -5.12 16.24
C LEU A 114 27.72 -3.97 16.07
N TYR A 115 28.23 -3.78 14.85
CA TYR A 115 29.16 -2.71 14.56
C TYR A 115 28.52 -1.32 14.71
N SER A 116 27.32 -1.11 14.13
CA SER A 116 26.65 0.21 14.20
C SER A 116 26.19 0.57 15.62
N ARG A 117 25.83 -0.41 16.46
CA ARG A 117 25.56 -0.16 17.89
C ARG A 117 26.79 0.26 18.68
N LEU A 118 27.98 -0.17 18.27
CA LEU A 118 29.25 0.11 18.96
C LEU A 118 29.99 1.33 18.40
N SER A 119 29.51 1.90 17.30
CA SER A 119 30.15 3.00 16.58
C SER A 119 29.40 4.32 16.84
N PRO A 120 29.86 5.14 17.80
CA PRO A 120 29.13 6.34 18.23
C PRO A 120 29.04 7.44 17.17
N GLU A 121 29.84 7.37 16.11
CA GLU A 121 29.83 8.33 15.01
C GLU A 121 28.83 7.99 13.91
N GLU A 122 28.25 6.78 13.93
CA GLU A 122 27.29 6.37 12.91
C GLU A 122 25.93 7.07 13.11
N ALA A 123 25.36 7.57 12.02
CA ALA A 123 24.11 8.31 12.06
C ALA A 123 22.87 7.45 12.40
N ALA A 124 22.95 6.13 12.24
CA ALA A 124 21.86 5.20 12.57
C ALA A 124 22.38 3.80 12.90
N ILE A 125 21.56 3.05 13.65
CA ILE A 125 21.80 1.64 13.94
C ILE A 125 21.16 0.80 12.81
N ILE A 126 21.98 0.04 12.09
CA ILE A 126 21.50 -0.75 10.95
C ILE A 126 20.94 -2.08 11.44
N THR A 127 19.62 -2.23 11.34
CA THR A 127 18.90 -3.47 11.67
C THR A 127 17.87 -3.78 10.58
N ARG A 128 17.32 -5.01 10.53
CA ARG A 128 16.16 -5.32 9.69
C ARG A 128 14.99 -4.37 9.96
N LYS A 129 14.71 -4.07 11.23
CA LYS A 129 13.63 -3.13 11.63
C LYS A 129 13.92 -1.70 11.13
N ALA A 130 15.18 -1.27 11.11
CA ALA A 130 15.58 0.01 10.55
C ALA A 130 15.34 0.08 9.04
N GLU A 131 15.73 -0.98 8.31
CA GLU A 131 15.49 -1.08 6.86
C GLU A 131 14.00 -1.11 6.51
N GLU A 132 13.23 -1.87 7.30
CA GLU A 132 11.79 -1.95 7.19
C GLU A 132 11.14 -0.58 7.48
N GLY A 133 11.45 0.04 8.61
CA GLY A 133 10.94 1.35 8.97
C GLY A 133 11.29 2.42 7.92
N LEU A 134 12.50 2.38 7.35
CA LEU A 134 12.92 3.28 6.28
C LEU A 134 12.09 3.10 4.99
N ALA A 135 11.69 1.86 4.67
CA ALA A 135 10.83 1.56 3.54
C ALA A 135 9.41 2.15 3.70
N VAL A 136 8.91 2.31 4.94
CA VAL A 136 7.65 3.02 5.22
C VAL A 136 7.72 4.49 4.82
N PHE A 137 8.92 5.07 4.74
CA PHE A 137 9.23 6.39 4.20
C PHE A 137 9.66 6.35 2.72
N GLY A 138 9.36 5.26 2.01
CA GLY A 138 9.56 5.16 0.56
C GLY A 138 11.03 5.09 0.14
N ILE A 139 11.92 4.84 1.09
CA ILE A 139 13.37 4.77 0.88
C ILE A 139 13.81 3.32 1.08
N SER A 140 14.47 2.76 0.08
CA SER A 140 14.98 1.39 0.14
C SER A 140 16.50 1.40 0.30
N ALA A 141 17.01 0.70 1.31
CA ALA A 141 18.43 0.46 1.49
C ALA A 141 18.82 -0.88 0.82
N SER A 142 19.81 -0.86 -0.07
CA SER A 142 20.33 -2.06 -0.73
C SER A 142 21.83 -1.91 -1.00
N GLY A 143 22.51 -3.03 -1.23
CA GLY A 143 23.95 -3.06 -1.47
C GLY A 143 24.76 -3.34 -0.20
N SER A 144 26.00 -2.84 -0.21
CA SER A 144 26.99 -3.06 0.85
C SER A 144 26.67 -2.26 2.12
N TYR A 145 27.41 -2.50 3.20
CA TYR A 145 27.34 -1.68 4.43
C TYR A 145 27.47 -0.18 4.12
N ARG A 146 28.43 0.18 3.28
CA ARG A 146 28.69 1.58 2.89
C ARG A 146 27.51 2.21 2.14
N ASP A 147 26.83 1.45 1.29
CA ASP A 147 25.68 1.95 0.55
C ASP A 147 24.50 2.17 1.50
N ARG A 148 24.28 1.23 2.43
CA ARG A 148 23.21 1.32 3.43
C ARG A 148 23.43 2.50 4.38
N ILE A 149 24.61 2.63 4.95
CA ILE A 149 24.90 3.71 5.89
C ILE A 149 24.79 5.09 5.22
N ALA A 150 25.15 5.22 3.95
CA ALA A 150 24.95 6.46 3.20
C ALA A 150 23.46 6.84 3.09
N VAL A 151 22.58 5.87 2.80
CA VAL A 151 21.13 6.10 2.76
C VAL A 151 20.58 6.47 4.14
N PHE A 152 21.03 5.79 5.20
CA PHE A 152 20.63 6.14 6.57
C PHE A 152 21.15 7.52 6.99
N GLN A 153 22.35 7.91 6.57
CA GLN A 153 22.89 9.25 6.79
C GLN A 153 22.03 10.31 6.10
N GLU A 154 21.65 10.10 4.83
CA GLU A 154 20.75 11.02 4.11
C GLU A 154 19.41 11.18 4.84
N PHE A 155 18.85 10.09 5.38
CA PHE A 155 17.64 10.15 6.18
C PHE A 155 17.87 10.90 7.50
N ALA A 156 18.96 10.62 8.20
CA ALA A 156 19.31 11.28 9.46
C ALA A 156 19.52 12.79 9.28
N ASP A 157 20.16 13.20 8.18
CA ASP A 157 20.35 14.62 7.83
C ASP A 157 19.00 15.29 7.57
N TRP A 158 18.10 14.62 6.83
CA TRP A 158 16.74 15.10 6.61
C TRP A 158 15.92 15.18 7.91
N TYR A 159 16.01 14.17 8.77
CA TYR A 159 15.38 14.14 10.08
C TYR A 159 15.84 15.32 10.94
N GLN A 160 17.16 15.50 11.10
CA GLN A 160 17.73 16.59 11.88
C GLN A 160 17.40 17.97 11.28
N THR A 161 17.36 18.11 9.96
CA THR A 161 16.92 19.34 9.30
C THR A 161 15.44 19.64 9.60
N THR A 162 14.62 18.60 9.74
CA THR A 162 13.16 18.72 9.92
C THR A 162 12.75 18.97 11.37
N VAL A 163 13.38 18.28 12.33
CA VAL A 163 13.00 18.31 13.76
C VAL A 163 14.16 18.54 14.72
N GLY A 164 15.41 18.59 14.24
CA GLY A 164 16.59 18.74 15.08
C GLY A 164 16.88 17.47 15.87
N HIS A 165 17.00 17.63 17.19
CA HIS A 165 17.18 16.55 18.16
C HIS A 165 16.08 16.70 19.23
N PRO A 166 14.89 16.14 18.99
CA PRO A 166 13.70 16.49 19.78
C PRO A 166 13.77 16.08 21.25
N THR A 167 14.52 15.05 21.61
CA THR A 167 14.72 14.64 23.01
C THR A 167 15.81 15.45 23.74
N ALA A 168 16.54 16.33 23.06
CA ALA A 168 17.56 17.17 23.70
C ALA A 168 16.95 18.06 24.80
N GLY A 169 17.52 18.00 25.99
CA GLY A 169 17.09 18.75 27.17
C GLY A 169 15.87 18.20 27.90
N THR A 170 15.39 17.00 27.54
CA THR A 170 14.32 16.30 28.28
C THR A 170 14.90 15.34 29.32
N ASP A 171 14.05 14.82 30.22
CA ASP A 171 14.45 13.80 31.21
C ASP A 171 14.75 12.43 30.56
N HIS A 172 14.49 12.29 29.27
CA HIS A 172 14.68 11.08 28.46
C HIS A 172 15.51 11.36 27.20
N GLU A 173 16.47 12.29 27.30
CA GLU A 173 17.42 12.61 26.23
C GLU A 173 18.22 11.37 25.81
N VAL A 174 18.20 11.06 24.51
CA VAL A 174 18.97 9.96 23.90
C VAL A 174 19.65 10.43 22.62
N PRO A 175 20.75 9.82 22.16
CA PRO A 175 21.35 10.18 20.88
C PRO A 175 20.36 10.09 19.71
N VAL A 176 20.53 10.91 18.67
CA VAL A 176 19.67 10.91 17.47
C VAL A 176 19.58 9.53 16.81
N SER A 177 20.65 8.73 16.84
CA SER A 177 20.64 7.36 16.32
C SER A 177 19.64 6.45 17.05
N VAL A 178 19.38 6.71 18.34
CA VAL A 178 18.36 6.03 19.15
C VAL A 178 16.96 6.61 18.87
N GLU A 179 16.82 7.92 18.67
CA GLU A 179 15.55 8.51 18.19
C GLU A 179 15.10 7.89 16.86
N LEU A 180 16.05 7.66 15.95
CA LEU A 180 15.84 7.01 14.67
C LEU A 180 15.54 5.51 14.82
N GLU A 181 16.25 4.81 15.71
CA GLU A 181 15.96 3.40 16.02
C GLU A 181 14.51 3.21 16.49
N GLU A 182 14.05 4.06 17.42
CA GLU A 182 12.68 4.03 17.93
C GLU A 182 11.65 4.45 16.86
N LEU A 183 11.96 5.44 16.01
CA LEU A 183 11.12 5.82 14.87
C LEU A 183 10.91 4.65 13.91
N PHE A 184 12.00 4.01 13.49
CA PHE A 184 11.92 2.87 12.57
C PHE A 184 11.28 1.66 13.23
N GLY A 185 11.54 1.44 14.52
CA GLY A 185 10.86 0.42 15.33
C GLY A 185 9.34 0.61 15.31
N ALA A 186 8.86 1.82 15.60
CA ALA A 186 7.43 2.16 15.53
C ALA A 186 6.86 1.94 14.13
N ALA A 187 7.58 2.37 13.09
CA ALA A 187 7.15 2.20 11.70
C ALA A 187 7.10 0.73 11.25
N ALA A 188 8.01 -0.11 11.73
CA ALA A 188 8.12 -1.51 11.32
C ALA A 188 7.22 -2.47 12.10
N THR A 189 6.91 -2.17 13.36
CA THR A 189 6.34 -3.17 14.28
C THR A 189 4.91 -2.90 14.74
N LEU A 190 4.42 -1.67 14.62
CA LEU A 190 3.06 -1.35 15.04
C LEU A 190 2.02 -2.04 14.17
N SER A 191 1.11 -2.79 14.80
CA SER A 191 0.04 -3.46 14.07
C SER A 191 -0.99 -2.44 13.58
N PRO A 192 -1.78 -2.75 12.52
CA PRO A 192 -2.88 -1.91 12.08
C PRO A 192 -3.87 -1.59 13.22
N ARG A 193 -4.03 -2.50 14.18
CA ARG A 193 -4.87 -2.27 15.37
C ARG A 193 -4.26 -1.20 16.28
N ASP A 194 -2.98 -1.28 16.58
CA ASP A 194 -2.29 -0.32 17.46
C ASP A 194 -2.26 1.07 16.82
N LEU A 195 -1.97 1.14 15.52
CA LEU A 195 -2.04 2.35 14.71
C LEU A 195 -3.47 2.95 14.72
N SER A 196 -4.50 2.12 14.51
CA SER A 196 -5.90 2.57 14.47
C SER A 196 -6.37 3.20 15.79
N ALA A 197 -5.85 2.70 16.92
CA ALA A 197 -6.18 3.21 18.24
C ALA A 197 -5.65 4.64 18.47
N GLN A 198 -4.61 5.05 17.73
CA GLN A 198 -3.95 6.36 17.90
C GLN A 198 -4.40 7.43 16.90
N LEU A 199 -5.20 7.08 15.89
CA LEU A 199 -5.54 7.99 14.78
C LEU A 199 -6.28 9.26 15.21
N ARG A 200 -7.07 9.16 16.30
CA ARG A 200 -7.86 10.25 16.90
C ARG A 200 -7.09 11.03 17.97
N GLY A 201 -5.87 10.60 18.31
CA GLY A 201 -5.03 11.24 19.32
C GLY A 201 -4.33 12.51 18.81
N PRO A 202 -3.67 13.27 19.71
CA PRO A 202 -2.95 14.51 19.35
C PRO A 202 -1.79 14.28 18.37
N TYR A 203 -1.27 13.05 18.31
CA TYR A 203 -0.21 12.62 17.39
C TYR A 203 -0.76 11.80 16.21
N GLY A 204 -2.08 11.82 15.99
CA GLY A 204 -2.77 11.11 14.92
C GLY A 204 -2.15 11.28 13.52
N PRO A 205 -1.62 12.45 13.11
CA PRO A 205 -0.95 12.59 11.81
C PRO A 205 0.25 11.66 11.61
N PHE A 206 1.04 11.39 12.66
CA PHE A 206 2.16 10.44 12.59
C PHE A 206 1.63 9.01 12.40
N TYR A 207 0.70 8.58 13.24
CA TYR A 207 0.13 7.23 13.15
C TYR A 207 -0.70 7.01 11.89
N ARG A 208 -1.36 8.04 11.35
CA ARG A 208 -2.03 8.01 10.04
C ARG A 208 -1.05 7.81 8.90
N PHE A 209 0.10 8.49 8.95
CA PHE A 209 1.16 8.26 7.96
C PHE A 209 1.71 6.83 8.05
N LEU A 210 1.96 6.31 9.26
CA LEU A 210 2.40 4.93 9.43
C LEU A 210 1.32 3.92 9.00
N TYR A 211 0.04 4.16 9.28
CA TYR A 211 -1.07 3.35 8.79
C TYR A 211 -1.19 3.41 7.25
N GLY A 212 -0.85 4.55 6.65
CA GLY A 212 -0.71 4.77 5.22
C GLY A 212 0.51 4.09 4.60
N GLY A 213 1.61 3.97 5.34
CA GLY A 213 2.90 3.45 4.87
C GLY A 213 3.22 2.00 5.25
N SER A 214 2.54 1.42 6.25
CA SER A 214 2.77 0.05 6.77
C SER A 214 2.49 -1.07 5.76
N GLU A 215 1.96 -0.73 4.59
CA GLU A 215 1.67 -1.67 3.50
C GLU A 215 2.53 -1.44 2.25
N GLY A 216 3.51 -0.54 2.32
CA GLY A 216 4.73 -0.68 1.50
C GLY A 216 5.58 -1.91 1.90
N MET A 217 5.20 -2.57 3.01
CA MET A 217 5.99 -3.57 3.73
C MET A 217 5.34 -4.96 3.85
N SER A 218 4.64 -5.40 2.80
CA SER A 218 4.64 -6.84 2.49
C SER A 218 5.38 -7.05 1.17
N GLY A 219 6.71 -6.98 1.28
CA GLY A 219 7.61 -7.53 0.29
C GLY A 219 7.20 -8.96 -0.04
N ARG A 220 6.85 -9.14 -1.32
CA ARG A 220 6.47 -10.41 -1.98
C ARG A 220 5.14 -11.02 -1.52
N THR A 221 4.02 -10.31 -1.72
CA THR A 221 2.96 -11.02 -2.45
C THR A 221 3.61 -11.47 -3.76
N LYS A 222 3.61 -12.78 -4.05
CA LYS A 222 3.97 -13.28 -5.39
C LYS A 222 3.32 -12.34 -6.39
N LYS A 223 4.07 -11.76 -7.35
CA LYS A 223 3.50 -10.88 -8.38
C LYS A 223 2.22 -11.54 -8.86
N VAL A 224 1.07 -10.98 -8.53
CA VAL A 224 -0.20 -11.52 -9.02
C VAL A 224 -0.11 -11.38 -10.53
N ALA A 225 -0.22 -12.51 -11.21
CA ALA A 225 -0.31 -12.55 -12.66
C ALA A 225 -1.71 -12.99 -13.01
N LEU A 226 -2.23 -12.44 -14.11
CA LEU A 226 -3.32 -13.10 -14.79
C LEU A 226 -2.75 -14.30 -15.56
N VAL A 227 -3.58 -15.33 -15.73
CA VAL A 227 -3.22 -16.55 -16.44
C VAL A 227 -4.30 -16.86 -17.46
N ASP A 228 -3.89 -17.45 -18.58
CA ASP A 228 -4.78 -17.91 -19.66
C ASP A 228 -5.75 -16.82 -20.15
N GLU A 229 -5.29 -15.57 -20.24
CA GLU A 229 -6.12 -14.42 -20.66
C GLU A 229 -6.25 -14.26 -22.18
N SER A 230 -5.40 -14.91 -22.99
CA SER A 230 -5.30 -14.66 -24.43
C SER A 230 -6.61 -14.85 -25.17
N GLU A 231 -7.30 -15.98 -24.97
CA GLU A 231 -8.55 -16.27 -25.70
C GLU A 231 -9.65 -15.24 -25.38
N ILE A 232 -9.78 -14.88 -24.10
CA ILE A 232 -10.73 -13.85 -23.64
C ILE A 232 -10.42 -12.48 -24.26
N VAL A 233 -9.13 -12.11 -24.30
CA VAL A 233 -8.67 -10.85 -24.89
C VAL A 233 -9.02 -10.77 -26.37
N TYR A 234 -8.73 -11.83 -27.14
CA TYR A 234 -9.03 -11.87 -28.57
C TYR A 234 -10.53 -11.97 -28.87
N ALA A 235 -11.28 -12.74 -28.09
CA ALA A 235 -12.73 -12.83 -28.23
C ALA A 235 -13.39 -11.47 -27.97
N TYR A 236 -12.94 -10.75 -26.93
CA TYR A 236 -13.44 -9.41 -26.62
C TYR A 236 -13.11 -8.40 -27.72
N ALA A 237 -11.85 -8.35 -28.18
CA ALA A 237 -11.44 -7.44 -29.26
C ALA A 237 -12.18 -7.75 -30.58
N TRP A 238 -12.46 -9.03 -30.85
CA TRP A 238 -13.26 -9.47 -31.99
C TRP A 238 -14.72 -9.01 -31.89
N GLY A 239 -15.36 -9.17 -30.72
CA GLY A 239 -16.68 -8.61 -30.46
C GLY A 239 -16.72 -7.09 -30.64
N LYS A 240 -15.71 -6.38 -30.13
CA LYS A 240 -15.59 -4.92 -30.26
C LYS A 240 -15.51 -4.48 -31.72
N LYS A 241 -14.69 -5.14 -32.54
CA LYS A 241 -14.60 -4.90 -33.98
C LYS A 241 -15.96 -4.98 -34.71
N HIS A 242 -16.86 -5.82 -34.21
CA HIS A 242 -18.18 -6.06 -34.77
C HIS A 242 -19.31 -5.31 -34.04
N ASN A 243 -18.97 -4.40 -33.12
CA ASN A 243 -19.92 -3.64 -32.30
C ASN A 243 -20.85 -4.54 -31.46
N ALA A 244 -20.35 -5.70 -31.02
CA ALA A 244 -21.15 -6.72 -30.32
C ALA A 244 -21.63 -6.30 -28.91
N TYR A 245 -21.02 -5.26 -28.33
CA TYR A 245 -21.34 -4.76 -26.98
C TYR A 245 -22.19 -3.49 -26.99
N GLU A 246 -22.67 -3.12 -28.18
CA GLU A 246 -23.66 -2.09 -28.37
C GLU A 246 -25.07 -2.59 -28.01
N ARG A 247 -26.07 -1.72 -28.12
CA ARG A 247 -27.45 -1.99 -27.67
C ARG A 247 -28.15 -3.19 -28.35
N GLU A 248 -27.53 -3.81 -29.36
CA GLU A 248 -28.08 -4.93 -30.13
C GLU A 248 -27.49 -6.27 -29.68
N ASP A 249 -28.34 -7.27 -29.42
CA ASP A 249 -27.91 -8.64 -29.07
C ASP A 249 -27.22 -9.33 -30.27
N GLN A 250 -25.94 -9.69 -30.11
CA GLN A 250 -25.14 -10.40 -31.10
C GLN A 250 -24.53 -11.70 -30.51
N PRO A 251 -25.34 -12.75 -30.28
CA PRO A 251 -24.94 -13.97 -29.54
C PRO A 251 -23.85 -14.81 -30.22
N GLU A 252 -23.47 -14.50 -31.46
CA GLU A 252 -22.34 -15.11 -32.16
C GLU A 252 -20.96 -14.63 -31.66
N PHE A 253 -20.90 -13.53 -30.90
CA PHE A 253 -19.68 -13.04 -30.26
C PHE A 253 -19.70 -13.31 -28.76
N TRP A 254 -18.51 -13.51 -28.19
CA TRP A 254 -18.39 -13.76 -26.75
C TRP A 254 -18.92 -12.59 -25.94
N GLY A 255 -19.93 -12.86 -25.10
CA GLY A 255 -20.62 -11.82 -24.35
C GLY A 255 -21.46 -10.85 -25.18
N GLY A 256 -21.75 -11.14 -26.46
CA GLY A 256 -22.55 -10.24 -27.31
C GLY A 256 -24.03 -10.11 -26.91
N THR A 257 -24.45 -10.78 -25.83
CA THR A 257 -25.74 -10.52 -25.15
C THR A 257 -25.63 -9.46 -24.05
N TYR A 258 -24.42 -8.96 -23.76
CA TYR A 258 -24.16 -7.89 -22.80
C TYR A 258 -24.04 -6.56 -23.52
N TRP A 259 -24.92 -5.64 -23.14
CA TRP A 259 -24.84 -4.25 -23.54
C TRP A 259 -24.02 -3.45 -22.52
N GLU A 260 -22.92 -2.86 -22.97
CA GLU A 260 -21.94 -2.19 -22.09
C GLU A 260 -21.57 -0.76 -22.53
N SER A 261 -22.09 -0.26 -23.66
CA SER A 261 -21.77 1.09 -24.14
C SER A 261 -22.25 2.24 -23.23
N TRP A 262 -23.18 1.96 -22.31
CA TRP A 262 -23.57 2.91 -21.25
C TRP A 262 -22.39 3.37 -20.37
N LYS A 263 -21.34 2.54 -20.19
CA LYS A 263 -20.15 2.92 -19.41
C LYS A 263 -19.37 4.04 -20.08
N GLN A 264 -19.20 3.94 -21.39
CA GLN A 264 -18.52 4.93 -22.20
C GLN A 264 -19.32 6.25 -22.23
N GLN A 265 -20.65 6.16 -22.40
CA GLN A 265 -21.54 7.33 -22.31
C GLN A 265 -21.39 8.06 -20.97
N TYR A 266 -21.37 7.33 -19.85
CA TYR A 266 -21.20 7.94 -18.55
C TYR A 266 -19.81 8.54 -18.33
N ALA A 267 -18.76 7.85 -18.79
CA ALA A 267 -17.40 8.38 -18.75
C ALA A 267 -17.25 9.70 -19.52
N GLU A 268 -17.88 9.78 -20.70
CA GLU A 268 -17.96 11.01 -21.49
C GLU A 268 -18.77 12.10 -20.78
N TYR A 269 -19.89 11.75 -20.13
CA TYR A 269 -20.65 12.67 -19.30
C TYR A 269 -19.81 13.24 -18.14
N ILE A 270 -19.09 12.39 -17.39
CA ILE A 270 -18.19 12.84 -16.32
C ILE A 270 -17.13 13.80 -16.87
N ASN A 271 -16.51 13.45 -18.00
CA ASN A 271 -15.42 14.26 -18.54
C ASN A 271 -15.90 15.59 -19.17
N ASN A 272 -17.07 15.60 -19.77
CA ASN A 272 -17.55 16.76 -20.55
C ASN A 272 -18.52 17.66 -19.79
N GLN A 273 -19.29 17.12 -18.83
CA GLN A 273 -20.24 17.88 -18.02
C GLN A 273 -19.66 18.11 -16.62
N VAL A 274 -19.48 17.05 -15.83
CA VAL A 274 -19.06 17.17 -14.42
C VAL A 274 -17.72 17.88 -14.27
N ARG A 275 -16.68 17.49 -15.01
CA ARG A 275 -15.36 18.17 -14.97
C ARG A 275 -15.35 19.57 -15.58
N SER A 276 -16.41 19.98 -16.28
CA SER A 276 -16.56 21.35 -16.77
C SER A 276 -17.12 22.29 -15.71
N GLU A 277 -17.86 21.74 -14.74
CA GLU A 277 -18.48 22.47 -13.64
C GLU A 277 -17.63 22.42 -12.36
N PHE A 278 -16.97 21.29 -12.10
CA PHE A 278 -16.21 21.05 -10.87
C PHE A 278 -14.73 20.78 -11.11
N VAL A 279 -13.87 21.40 -10.29
CA VAL A 279 -12.46 21.04 -10.15
C VAL A 279 -12.38 19.94 -9.09
N LEU A 280 -12.45 18.68 -9.51
CA LEU A 280 -12.68 17.55 -8.60
C LEU A 280 -11.60 17.38 -7.51
N ASP A 281 -10.38 17.84 -7.75
CA ASP A 281 -9.25 17.82 -6.82
C ASP A 281 -9.14 19.08 -5.94
N ASP A 282 -10.04 20.05 -6.10
CA ASP A 282 -10.11 21.31 -5.33
C ASP A 282 -11.58 21.74 -5.16
N LEU A 283 -12.38 20.88 -4.51
CA LEU A 283 -13.80 21.10 -4.29
C LEU A 283 -14.04 22.06 -3.12
N ASP A 284 -14.99 22.98 -3.30
CA ASP A 284 -15.50 23.84 -2.24
C ASP A 284 -16.64 23.15 -1.45
N PRO A 285 -16.83 23.50 -0.15
CA PRO A 285 -17.93 22.95 0.66
C PRO A 285 -19.32 23.13 0.03
N CYS A 286 -19.57 24.23 -0.69
CA CYS A 286 -20.87 24.46 -1.34
C CYS A 286 -21.09 23.61 -2.61
N GLU A 287 -20.05 22.96 -3.13
CA GLU A 287 -20.11 22.14 -4.35
C GLU A 287 -20.47 20.69 -4.05
N ILE A 288 -20.47 20.26 -2.79
CA ILE A 288 -20.69 18.86 -2.41
C ILE A 288 -22.08 18.36 -2.78
N GLU A 289 -23.12 19.14 -2.49
CA GLU A 289 -24.49 18.76 -2.86
C GLU A 289 -24.68 18.74 -4.39
N PRO A 290 -24.34 19.80 -5.15
CA PRO A 290 -24.39 19.80 -6.61
C PRO A 290 -23.59 18.66 -7.26
N LEU A 291 -22.39 18.37 -6.77
CA LEU A 291 -21.57 17.28 -7.30
C LEU A 291 -22.29 15.92 -7.18
N PHE A 292 -22.93 15.64 -6.05
CA PHE A 292 -23.67 14.38 -5.90
C PHE A 292 -24.95 14.33 -6.75
N GLU A 293 -25.61 15.46 -6.99
CA GLU A 293 -26.72 15.56 -7.94
C GLU A 293 -26.23 15.18 -9.35
N ASP A 294 -25.14 15.78 -9.82
CA ASP A 294 -24.54 15.53 -11.13
C ASP A 294 -24.05 14.08 -11.29
N LEU A 295 -23.40 13.52 -10.26
CA LEU A 295 -22.98 12.12 -10.24
C LEU A 295 -24.16 11.13 -10.24
N THR A 296 -25.38 11.60 -9.93
CA THR A 296 -26.59 10.77 -9.91
C THR A 296 -27.63 11.17 -10.95
N ASP A 297 -27.24 11.96 -11.95
CA ASP A 297 -28.09 12.28 -13.09
C ASP A 297 -28.55 10.99 -13.80
N GLU A 298 -29.86 10.90 -14.03
CA GLU A 298 -30.49 9.76 -14.69
C GLU A 298 -30.39 9.84 -16.22
N ASP A 299 -30.09 11.03 -16.77
CA ASP A 299 -29.88 11.27 -18.20
C ASP A 299 -28.41 11.11 -18.63
N ALA A 300 -27.50 10.87 -17.69
CA ALA A 300 -26.05 10.77 -17.92
C ALA A 300 -25.63 9.55 -18.77
N ALA A 301 -26.49 8.54 -18.88
CA ALA A 301 -26.33 7.41 -19.79
C ALA A 301 -27.71 6.85 -20.14
N ASP A 302 -27.82 6.12 -21.25
CA ASP A 302 -29.04 5.41 -21.61
C ASP A 302 -29.24 4.24 -20.63
N LEU A 303 -29.84 4.47 -19.46
CA LEU A 303 -30.13 3.44 -18.46
C LEU A 303 -31.51 3.71 -17.82
N SER A 304 -32.11 2.66 -17.27
CA SER A 304 -33.38 2.77 -16.54
C SER A 304 -33.31 3.54 -15.21
N ARG A 305 -32.11 3.94 -14.79
CA ARG A 305 -31.77 4.62 -13.53
C ARG A 305 -30.36 5.19 -13.66
N SER A 306 -29.98 6.14 -12.80
CA SER A 306 -28.60 6.66 -12.81
C SER A 306 -27.54 5.57 -12.72
N VAL A 307 -26.41 5.78 -13.39
CA VAL A 307 -25.30 4.83 -13.50
C VAL A 307 -24.82 4.37 -12.14
N THR A 308 -24.71 5.31 -11.22
CA THR A 308 -24.37 5.06 -9.83
C THR A 308 -25.32 4.07 -9.16
N LYS A 309 -26.64 4.27 -9.26
CA LYS A 309 -27.64 3.34 -8.73
C LYS A 309 -27.62 2.00 -9.47
N PHE A 310 -27.27 1.98 -10.76
CA PHE A 310 -27.16 0.77 -11.56
C PHE A 310 -26.00 -0.13 -11.11
N ILE A 311 -24.80 0.44 -10.92
CA ILE A 311 -23.60 -0.30 -10.50
C ILE A 311 -23.69 -0.80 -9.06
N MET A 312 -24.29 0.00 -8.20
CA MET A 312 -24.56 -0.41 -6.82
C MET A 312 -25.53 -1.61 -6.76
N GLY A 313 -26.34 -1.81 -7.81
CA GLY A 313 -27.07 -3.03 -8.07
C GLY A 313 -28.30 -3.20 -7.19
N SER A 314 -28.21 -4.11 -6.21
CA SER A 314 -29.35 -4.48 -5.36
C SER A 314 -29.81 -3.33 -4.46
N GLN A 315 -30.99 -3.49 -3.85
CA GLN A 315 -31.58 -2.52 -2.91
C GLN A 315 -30.60 -2.10 -1.80
N TRP A 316 -29.73 -3.01 -1.34
CA TRP A 316 -28.72 -2.71 -0.32
C TRP A 316 -27.57 -1.83 -0.80
N GLY A 317 -27.16 -1.98 -2.06
CA GLY A 317 -26.16 -1.09 -2.66
C GLY A 317 -26.72 0.33 -2.83
N LYS A 318 -27.99 0.44 -3.23
CA LYS A 318 -28.67 1.74 -3.32
C LYS A 318 -28.70 2.44 -1.96
N TYR A 319 -29.06 1.74 -0.89
CA TYR A 319 -29.08 2.38 0.42
C TYR A 319 -27.69 2.78 0.93
N ALA A 320 -26.66 1.99 0.64
CA ALA A 320 -25.30 2.37 1.00
C ALA A 320 -24.85 3.65 0.27
N TRP A 321 -25.29 3.85 -0.98
CA TRP A 321 -25.07 5.09 -1.70
C TRP A 321 -25.80 6.26 -1.04
N ASP A 322 -27.11 6.11 -0.79
CA ASP A 322 -27.94 7.16 -0.19
C ASP A 322 -27.38 7.59 1.19
N ASP A 323 -26.97 6.65 2.03
CA ASP A 323 -26.37 6.93 3.35
C ASP A 323 -25.02 7.67 3.23
N VAL A 324 -24.24 7.38 2.18
CA VAL A 324 -22.98 8.09 1.93
C VAL A 324 -23.27 9.51 1.47
N VAL A 325 -24.18 9.71 0.51
CA VAL A 325 -24.58 11.05 0.07
C VAL A 325 -25.06 11.88 1.26
N GLU A 326 -25.94 11.34 2.10
CA GLU A 326 -26.42 12.00 3.32
C GLU A 326 -25.25 12.36 4.26
N HIS A 327 -24.32 11.43 4.50
CA HIS A 327 -23.15 11.67 5.35
C HIS A 327 -22.29 12.84 4.84
N PHE A 328 -21.95 12.85 3.55
CA PHE A 328 -21.14 13.93 2.97
C PHE A 328 -21.89 15.28 2.92
N GLN A 329 -23.18 15.28 2.59
CA GLN A 329 -23.99 16.51 2.57
C GLN A 329 -24.21 17.09 3.97
N SER A 330 -24.22 16.25 5.02
CA SER A 330 -24.36 16.71 6.41
C SER A 330 -23.11 17.41 6.96
N ALA A 331 -21.95 17.23 6.33
CA ALA A 331 -20.65 17.77 6.76
C ALA A 331 -19.82 18.28 5.56
N PRO A 332 -20.27 19.32 4.83
CA PRO A 332 -19.70 19.74 3.54
C PRO A 332 -18.22 20.18 3.62
N GLU A 333 -17.78 20.74 4.75
CA GLU A 333 -16.38 21.15 4.97
C GLU A 333 -15.42 19.95 5.03
N GLU A 334 -15.82 18.88 5.73
CA GLU A 334 -15.03 17.65 5.80
C GLU A 334 -15.10 16.87 4.48
N ALA A 335 -16.29 16.86 3.89
CA ALA A 335 -16.59 16.23 2.61
C ALA A 335 -15.74 16.78 1.46
N SER A 336 -15.67 18.10 1.32
CA SER A 336 -14.87 18.77 0.28
C SER A 336 -13.39 18.46 0.40
N SER A 337 -12.84 18.55 1.61
CA SER A 337 -11.44 18.20 1.88
C SER A 337 -11.13 16.75 1.50
N LEU A 338 -12.03 15.81 1.84
CA LEU A 338 -11.83 14.40 1.55
C LEU A 338 -12.02 14.07 0.07
N LEU A 339 -13.07 14.60 -0.58
CA LEU A 339 -13.36 14.31 -1.97
C LEU A 339 -12.32 14.91 -2.90
N SER A 340 -11.80 16.10 -2.57
CA SER A 340 -10.65 16.70 -3.25
C SER A 340 -9.43 15.76 -3.23
N LEU A 341 -9.07 15.28 -2.03
CA LEU A 341 -8.03 14.25 -1.90
C LEU A 341 -8.39 12.97 -2.64
N PHE A 342 -9.65 12.56 -2.60
CA PHE A 342 -10.11 11.32 -3.21
C PHE A 342 -10.06 11.37 -4.73
N PHE A 343 -10.21 12.52 -5.39
CA PHE A 343 -10.16 12.66 -6.84
C PHE A 343 -8.82 13.17 -7.38
N ASP A 344 -7.89 13.59 -6.52
CA ASP A 344 -6.53 13.97 -6.90
C ASP A 344 -5.73 12.76 -7.43
N ASP A 345 -5.56 12.69 -8.76
CA ASP A 345 -4.85 11.61 -9.45
C ASP A 345 -3.33 11.63 -9.24
N THR A 346 -2.79 12.73 -8.69
CA THR A 346 -1.37 12.83 -8.33
C THR A 346 -1.05 12.06 -7.04
N VAL A 347 -2.08 11.76 -6.25
CA VAL A 347 -1.99 10.96 -5.02
C VAL A 347 -2.23 9.48 -5.32
N ASN A 348 -1.48 8.62 -4.64
CA ASN A 348 -1.61 7.17 -4.80
C ASN A 348 -3.05 6.70 -4.49
N ALA A 349 -3.64 5.92 -5.41
CA ALA A 349 -5.01 5.42 -5.30
C ALA A 349 -5.29 4.65 -3.99
N ILE A 350 -4.30 3.93 -3.44
CA ILE A 350 -4.45 3.23 -2.16
C ILE A 350 -4.65 4.22 -1.02
N THR A 351 -3.85 5.30 -0.99
CA THR A 351 -3.98 6.38 0.00
C THR A 351 -5.36 7.02 -0.07
N ARG A 352 -5.83 7.32 -1.28
CA ARG A 352 -7.14 7.93 -1.56
C ARG A 352 -8.28 7.01 -1.09
N LEU A 353 -8.22 5.73 -1.44
CA LEU A 353 -9.19 4.72 -1.02
C LEU A 353 -9.18 4.46 0.49
N ARG A 354 -8.01 4.53 1.15
CA ARG A 354 -7.93 4.42 2.62
C ARG A 354 -8.59 5.61 3.31
N ALA A 355 -8.28 6.82 2.88
CA ALA A 355 -8.91 8.03 3.42
C ALA A 355 -10.44 7.96 3.26
N PHE A 356 -10.92 7.60 2.07
CA PHE A 356 -12.34 7.42 1.80
C PHE A 356 -12.96 6.36 2.71
N ARG A 357 -12.32 5.18 2.84
CA ARG A 357 -12.77 4.10 3.72
C ARG A 357 -12.86 4.57 5.16
N GLU A 358 -11.82 5.20 5.68
CA GLU A 358 -11.77 5.66 7.08
C GLU A 358 -12.90 6.64 7.39
N HIS A 359 -13.21 7.52 6.45
CA HIS A 359 -14.27 8.50 6.62
C HIS A 359 -15.68 7.91 6.48
N THR A 360 -15.86 6.75 5.84
CA THR A 360 -17.19 6.20 5.52
C THR A 360 -17.51 4.88 6.21
N ILE A 361 -16.54 4.21 6.85
CA ILE A 361 -16.71 2.85 7.36
C ILE A 361 -17.80 2.74 8.43
N HIS A 362 -18.06 3.78 9.23
CA HIS A 362 -19.12 3.78 10.25
C HIS A 362 -20.53 3.66 9.66
N ILE A 363 -20.71 3.99 8.37
CA ILE A 363 -21.98 3.75 7.66
C ILE A 363 -22.32 2.24 7.64
N THR A 364 -21.31 1.38 7.74
CA THR A 364 -21.49 -0.08 7.81
C THR A 364 -21.94 -0.60 9.17
N ASP A 365 -21.99 0.24 10.21
CA ASP A 365 -22.50 -0.15 11.52
C ASP A 365 -24.03 -0.35 11.51
N GLN A 366 -24.71 0.14 10.47
CA GLN A 366 -26.14 -0.13 10.27
C GLN A 366 -26.40 -1.57 9.81
N PRO A 367 -27.44 -2.24 10.35
CA PRO A 367 -27.85 -3.56 9.88
C PRO A 367 -28.06 -3.57 8.36
N SER A 368 -27.46 -4.55 7.68
CA SER A 368 -27.54 -4.74 6.21
C SER A 368 -26.69 -3.79 5.35
N ARG A 369 -25.70 -3.07 5.92
CA ARG A 369 -24.67 -2.35 5.16
C ARG A 369 -23.34 -3.08 5.23
N GLY A 370 -22.81 -3.48 4.06
CA GLY A 370 -21.54 -4.21 3.98
C GLY A 370 -20.39 -3.31 3.54
N PRO A 371 -19.17 -3.45 4.09
CA PRO A 371 -17.98 -2.74 3.61
C PRO A 371 -17.71 -2.93 2.11
N GLY A 372 -18.13 -4.05 1.53
CA GLY A 372 -18.01 -4.28 0.08
C GLY A 372 -18.82 -3.31 -0.78
N SER A 373 -19.94 -2.77 -0.28
CA SER A 373 -20.72 -1.76 -1.01
C SER A 373 -19.97 -0.43 -1.07
N LEU A 374 -19.35 0.00 0.04
CA LEU A 374 -18.53 1.21 0.08
C LEU A 374 -17.30 1.11 -0.84
N GLN A 375 -16.66 -0.06 -0.88
CA GLN A 375 -15.55 -0.28 -1.82
C GLN A 375 -16.02 -0.20 -3.27
N ARG A 376 -17.14 -0.86 -3.59
CA ARG A 376 -17.70 -0.83 -4.94
C ARG A 376 -17.98 0.61 -5.36
N MET A 377 -18.61 1.39 -4.49
CA MET A 377 -18.86 2.82 -4.71
C MET A 377 -17.55 3.55 -5.02
N ALA A 378 -16.59 3.54 -4.09
CA ALA A 378 -15.35 4.30 -4.22
C ALA A 378 -14.58 3.90 -5.50
N THR A 379 -14.40 2.60 -5.72
CA THR A 379 -13.65 2.12 -6.89
C THR A 379 -14.36 2.38 -8.22
N SER A 380 -15.70 2.44 -8.23
CA SER A 380 -16.45 2.80 -9.45
C SER A 380 -16.35 4.29 -9.75
N LEU A 381 -16.36 5.16 -8.74
CA LEU A 381 -16.09 6.58 -8.92
C LEU A 381 -14.69 6.83 -9.48
N LEU A 382 -13.68 6.13 -8.96
CA LEU A 382 -12.32 6.18 -9.53
C LEU A 382 -12.30 5.71 -10.98
N MET A 383 -12.97 4.61 -11.30
CA MET A 383 -13.02 4.08 -12.67
C MET A 383 -13.54 5.10 -13.68
N PHE A 384 -14.60 5.85 -13.38
CA PHE A 384 -15.15 6.83 -14.32
C PHE A 384 -14.40 8.15 -14.36
N THR A 385 -13.62 8.46 -13.32
CA THR A 385 -12.81 9.69 -13.28
C THR A 385 -11.39 9.47 -13.82
N GLU A 386 -10.90 8.22 -13.85
CA GLU A 386 -9.56 7.81 -14.29
C GLU A 386 -9.62 6.52 -15.15
N LEU A 387 -10.15 6.65 -16.37
CA LEU A 387 -10.45 5.54 -17.27
C LEU A 387 -9.24 4.69 -17.65
N GLU A 388 -8.04 5.26 -17.62
CA GLU A 388 -6.80 4.58 -18.02
C GLU A 388 -6.17 3.78 -16.88
N ASP A 389 -6.49 4.12 -15.64
CA ASP A 389 -5.71 3.69 -14.48
C ASP A 389 -6.52 2.91 -13.45
N GLN A 390 -7.82 3.14 -13.34
CA GLN A 390 -8.61 2.63 -12.23
C GLN A 390 -9.73 1.68 -12.68
N LEU A 391 -9.99 0.67 -11.87
CA LEU A 391 -11.05 -0.32 -12.11
C LEU A 391 -12.08 -0.30 -10.99
N GLY A 392 -13.37 -0.34 -11.33
CA GLY A 392 -14.44 -0.58 -10.37
C GLY A 392 -14.46 -2.03 -9.94
N LEU A 393 -14.59 -2.31 -8.64
CA LEU A 393 -14.59 -3.67 -8.11
C LEU A 393 -15.99 -4.12 -7.64
N PRO A 394 -16.80 -4.71 -8.52
CA PRO A 394 -17.94 -5.50 -8.09
C PRO A 394 -17.42 -6.76 -7.39
N SER A 395 -17.48 -6.79 -6.06
CA SER A 395 -16.82 -7.82 -5.22
C SER A 395 -17.01 -9.27 -5.69
N GLN A 396 -18.24 -9.72 -5.92
CA GLN A 396 -18.52 -11.11 -6.32
C GLN A 396 -18.01 -11.44 -7.73
N ARG A 397 -18.18 -10.54 -8.70
CA ARG A 397 -17.70 -10.76 -10.07
C ARG A 397 -16.18 -10.73 -10.13
N THR A 398 -15.57 -9.75 -9.46
CA THR A 398 -14.10 -9.65 -9.41
C THR A 398 -13.49 -10.89 -8.74
N ALA A 399 -14.10 -11.39 -7.66
CA ALA A 399 -13.66 -12.61 -6.99
C ALA A 399 -13.65 -13.81 -7.95
N GLY A 400 -14.78 -14.08 -8.63
CA GLY A 400 -14.88 -15.22 -9.55
C GLY A 400 -13.94 -15.12 -10.75
N PHE A 401 -13.67 -13.90 -11.27
CA PHE A 401 -12.65 -13.72 -12.30
C PHE A 401 -11.26 -14.04 -11.76
N LEU A 402 -10.87 -13.44 -10.64
CA LEU A 402 -9.52 -13.59 -10.08
C LEU A 402 -9.24 -15.01 -9.57
N GLU A 403 -10.24 -15.72 -9.04
CA GLU A 403 -10.12 -17.13 -8.64
C GLU A 403 -9.76 -18.04 -9.82
N ASN A 404 -10.28 -17.75 -11.01
CA ASN A 404 -10.07 -18.57 -12.21
C ASN A 404 -8.87 -18.10 -13.06
N LYS A 405 -8.63 -16.79 -13.12
CA LYS A 405 -7.70 -16.15 -14.06
C LYS A 405 -6.52 -15.50 -13.40
N SER A 406 -6.23 -15.76 -12.12
CA SER A 406 -5.07 -15.17 -11.47
C SER A 406 -4.33 -16.11 -10.53
N THR A 407 -3.08 -15.76 -10.24
CA THR A 407 -2.27 -16.43 -9.22
C THR A 407 -2.56 -15.94 -7.80
N LEU A 408 -3.60 -15.12 -7.59
CA LEU A 408 -3.99 -14.62 -6.28
C LEU A 408 -4.52 -15.79 -5.43
N PRO A 409 -3.93 -16.09 -4.26
CA PRO A 409 -4.35 -17.25 -3.46
C PRO A 409 -5.80 -17.19 -2.97
N GLU A 410 -6.28 -15.99 -2.65
CA GLU A 410 -7.65 -15.76 -2.15
C GLU A 410 -8.03 -14.29 -2.40
N PHE A 411 -9.22 -14.06 -2.94
CA PHE A 411 -9.82 -12.73 -2.98
C PHE A 411 -10.67 -12.50 -1.72
N LYS A 412 -10.27 -11.53 -0.90
CA LYS A 412 -10.98 -11.24 0.35
C LYS A 412 -12.09 -10.23 0.15
N ASN A 413 -13.25 -10.52 0.71
CA ASN A 413 -14.39 -9.60 0.73
C ASN A 413 -14.18 -8.41 1.69
N GLY A 414 -14.91 -7.32 1.42
CA GLY A 414 -14.93 -6.08 2.22
C GLY A 414 -13.99 -5.00 1.70
N PHE A 415 -14.12 -3.76 2.20
CA PHE A 415 -13.33 -2.62 1.75
C PHE A 415 -11.84 -2.77 2.11
N ARG A 416 -11.04 -3.16 1.11
CA ARG A 416 -9.61 -3.44 1.22
C ARG A 416 -8.81 -2.67 0.16
N PRO A 417 -8.41 -1.41 0.44
CA PRO A 417 -7.55 -0.61 -0.44
C PRO A 417 -6.23 -1.31 -0.84
N ASP A 418 -5.76 -2.23 -0.02
CA ASP A 418 -4.44 -2.86 -0.19
C ASP A 418 -4.52 -4.00 -1.20
N GLN A 419 -5.62 -4.75 -1.12
CA GLN A 419 -5.98 -5.71 -2.17
C GLN A 419 -6.20 -5.00 -3.50
N TYR A 420 -6.76 -3.78 -3.50
CA TYR A 420 -6.87 -2.95 -4.69
C TYR A 420 -5.48 -2.69 -5.31
N GLY A 421 -4.51 -2.26 -4.51
CA GLY A 421 -3.14 -2.04 -4.96
C GLY A 421 -2.44 -3.26 -5.58
N VAL A 422 -2.80 -4.46 -5.13
CA VAL A 422 -2.23 -5.71 -5.66
C VAL A 422 -2.88 -6.14 -6.99
N ILE A 423 -4.19 -5.91 -7.17
CA ILE A 423 -4.94 -6.42 -8.32
C ILE A 423 -4.98 -5.46 -9.52
N ILE A 424 -4.84 -4.15 -9.31
CA ILE A 424 -4.89 -3.17 -10.39
C ILE A 424 -3.73 -3.28 -11.38
N PRO A 425 -2.46 -3.45 -10.97
CA PRO A 425 -1.35 -3.57 -11.93
C PRO A 425 -1.49 -4.76 -12.90
N PRO A 426 -1.95 -5.95 -12.49
CA PRO A 426 -2.34 -7.02 -13.42
C PRO A 426 -3.45 -6.63 -14.41
N PHE A 427 -4.48 -5.94 -13.95
CA PHE A 427 -5.55 -5.48 -14.84
C PHE A 427 -5.10 -4.41 -15.85
N ARG A 428 -4.18 -3.51 -15.47
CA ARG A 428 -3.53 -2.59 -16.43
C ARG A 428 -2.68 -3.32 -17.47
N ARG A 429 -2.15 -4.50 -17.15
CA ARG A 429 -1.50 -5.35 -18.16
C ARG A 429 -2.54 -5.99 -19.08
N LEU A 430 -3.68 -6.43 -18.54
CA LEU A 430 -4.79 -6.93 -19.36
C LEU A 430 -5.29 -5.86 -20.34
N GLN A 431 -5.47 -4.61 -19.89
CA GLN A 431 -5.80 -3.48 -20.76
C GLN A 431 -4.84 -3.37 -21.95
N LYS A 432 -3.53 -3.47 -21.70
CA LYS A 432 -2.51 -3.45 -22.77
C LYS A 432 -2.62 -4.65 -23.71
N SER A 433 -2.95 -5.83 -23.19
CA SER A 433 -3.22 -7.01 -24.02
C SER A 433 -4.47 -6.81 -24.89
N ILE A 434 -5.52 -6.19 -24.36
CA ILE A 434 -6.71 -5.81 -25.13
C ILE A 434 -6.33 -4.82 -26.24
N GLN A 435 -5.56 -3.78 -25.92
CA GLN A 435 -5.10 -2.82 -26.93
C GLN A 435 -4.33 -3.53 -28.05
N GLN A 436 -3.40 -4.43 -27.70
CA GLN A 436 -2.63 -5.17 -28.68
C GLN A 436 -3.55 -6.00 -29.60
N ALA A 437 -4.53 -6.71 -29.04
CA ALA A 437 -5.47 -7.49 -29.85
C ALA A 437 -6.36 -6.60 -30.73
N CYS A 438 -6.81 -5.45 -30.21
CA CYS A 438 -7.51 -4.44 -31.00
C CYS A 438 -6.67 -3.94 -32.18
N ASP A 439 -5.40 -3.62 -31.96
CA ASP A 439 -4.46 -3.17 -33.00
C ASP A 439 -4.26 -4.24 -34.08
N GLU A 440 -4.07 -5.49 -33.67
CA GLU A 440 -3.89 -6.62 -34.59
C GLU A 440 -5.16 -6.91 -35.42
N LEU A 441 -6.34 -6.71 -34.84
CA LEU A 441 -7.62 -6.91 -35.51
C LEU A 441 -8.11 -5.68 -36.28
N GLY A 442 -7.45 -4.53 -36.14
CA GLY A 442 -7.82 -3.27 -36.81
C GLY A 442 -9.06 -2.60 -36.21
N VAL A 443 -9.12 -2.53 -34.88
CA VAL A 443 -10.13 -1.76 -34.13
C VAL A 443 -9.57 -0.36 -33.87
N ASP A 444 -10.29 0.68 -34.29
CA ASP A 444 -9.84 2.09 -34.24
C ASP A 444 -10.04 2.78 -32.87
N GLU A 445 -10.29 2.01 -31.80
CA GLU A 445 -10.55 2.53 -30.46
C GLU A 445 -9.45 2.16 -29.46
N THR A 446 -9.13 3.09 -28.56
CA THR A 446 -8.19 2.83 -27.46
C THR A 446 -8.87 2.00 -26.38
N ALA A 447 -8.18 0.96 -25.92
CA ALA A 447 -8.62 0.13 -24.81
C ALA A 447 -8.40 0.84 -23.49
N THR A 448 -9.43 0.89 -22.64
CA THR A 448 -9.40 1.52 -21.31
C THR A 448 -9.65 0.48 -20.23
N MET A 449 -9.59 0.89 -18.96
CA MET A 449 -10.00 0.04 -17.85
C MET A 449 -11.51 -0.27 -17.85
N LEU A 450 -12.34 0.46 -18.63
CA LEU A 450 -13.72 0.07 -18.88
C LEU A 450 -13.81 -1.24 -19.68
N ASP A 451 -12.92 -1.45 -20.66
CA ASP A 451 -12.86 -2.70 -21.41
C ASP A 451 -12.46 -3.87 -20.50
N VAL A 452 -11.52 -3.65 -19.60
CA VAL A 452 -11.16 -4.63 -18.57
C VAL A 452 -12.36 -4.92 -17.66
N HIS A 453 -13.11 -3.90 -17.26
CA HIS A 453 -14.32 -4.08 -16.47
C HIS A 453 -15.39 -4.87 -17.22
N ASN A 454 -15.55 -4.67 -18.54
CA ASN A 454 -16.45 -5.44 -19.40
C ASN A 454 -16.08 -6.92 -19.42
N ILE A 455 -14.80 -7.24 -19.62
CA ILE A 455 -14.30 -8.63 -19.59
C ILE A 455 -14.64 -9.31 -18.26
N VAL A 456 -14.34 -8.66 -17.13
CA VAL A 456 -14.65 -9.20 -15.78
C VAL A 456 -16.16 -9.42 -15.61
N TRP A 457 -16.96 -8.52 -16.18
CA TRP A 457 -18.41 -8.55 -16.07
C TRP A 457 -19.05 -9.68 -16.90
N ILE A 458 -18.62 -9.81 -18.17
CA ILE A 458 -19.06 -10.85 -19.12
C ILE A 458 -18.67 -12.24 -18.59
N TYR A 459 -17.41 -12.41 -18.17
CA TYR A 459 -16.88 -13.69 -17.68
C TYR A 459 -17.76 -14.26 -16.55
N ASN A 460 -18.08 -13.44 -15.55
CA ASN A 460 -18.90 -13.86 -14.41
C ASN A 460 -20.41 -13.72 -14.63
N GLY A 461 -20.82 -13.26 -15.82
CA GLY A 461 -22.20 -13.16 -16.23
C GLY A 461 -22.83 -14.49 -16.66
N GLY A 462 -22.01 -15.53 -16.84
CA GLY A 462 -22.45 -16.87 -17.24
C GLY A 462 -21.78 -17.41 -18.50
N GLU A 463 -21.04 -16.57 -19.24
CA GLU A 463 -20.30 -16.97 -20.43
C GLU A 463 -19.02 -17.76 -20.06
N ASN A 464 -18.33 -17.39 -18.97
CA ASN A 464 -17.00 -17.92 -18.60
C ASN A 464 -15.99 -17.77 -19.76
N GLU A 465 -15.47 -18.88 -20.31
CA GLU A 465 -14.53 -18.87 -21.44
C GLU A 465 -15.24 -18.73 -22.79
N PRO A 466 -14.63 -18.05 -23.79
CA PRO A 466 -15.16 -18.02 -25.14
C PRO A 466 -15.14 -19.40 -25.80
N ARG A 467 -16.10 -19.63 -26.70
CA ARG A 467 -16.14 -20.79 -27.59
C ARG A 467 -15.19 -20.57 -28.77
N GLU A 468 -14.70 -21.65 -29.36
CA GLU A 468 -13.85 -21.58 -30.57
C GLU A 468 -14.52 -20.81 -31.72
N SER A 469 -15.85 -20.90 -31.83
CA SER A 469 -16.64 -20.15 -32.83
C SER A 469 -16.71 -18.64 -32.58
N GLU A 470 -16.39 -18.19 -31.38
CA GLU A 470 -16.43 -16.78 -30.96
C GLU A 470 -15.05 -16.12 -31.06
N LEU A 471 -14.02 -16.88 -31.43
CA LEU A 471 -12.66 -16.40 -31.63
C LEU A 471 -12.41 -15.94 -33.07
N PRO A 472 -11.56 -14.93 -33.28
CA PRO A 472 -11.13 -14.55 -34.62
C PRO A 472 -10.30 -15.68 -35.26
N PRO A 473 -10.35 -15.86 -36.59
CA PRO A 473 -9.58 -16.87 -37.31
C PRO A 473 -8.06 -16.81 -37.05
N GLU A 474 -7.54 -15.64 -36.70
CA GLU A 474 -6.15 -15.37 -36.35
C GLU A 474 -5.74 -15.98 -35.00
N ALA A 475 -6.64 -16.01 -34.01
CA ALA A 475 -6.39 -16.60 -32.69
C ALA A 475 -6.27 -18.13 -32.75
N LEU A 476 -6.95 -18.78 -33.70
CA LEU A 476 -6.92 -20.23 -33.91
C LEU A 476 -5.64 -20.74 -34.59
N ARG A 477 -4.68 -19.86 -34.91
CA ARG A 477 -3.45 -20.19 -35.65
C ARG A 477 -2.17 -20.17 -34.81
N SER A 478 -2.25 -19.80 -33.52
CA SER A 478 -1.11 -19.88 -32.61
C SER A 478 -1.06 -21.26 -31.92
N PRO A 479 0.06 -21.99 -32.00
CA PRO A 479 0.21 -23.31 -31.39
C PRO A 479 0.31 -23.29 -29.86
#